data_AF-A0A7J6R9V0-F1
#
_entry.id   AF-A0A7J6R9V0-F1
#
_cell.length_a   1.000
_cell.length_b   1.000
_cell.length_c   1.000
_cell.angle_alpha   90.00
_cell.angle_beta   90.00
_cell.angle_gamma   90.00
#
_symmetry.space_group_name_H-M   'P 1'
#
loop_
_entity.id
_entity.type
_entity.pdbx_description
1 polymer ?
#
loop_
_entity_poly.entity_id
_entity_poly.type
_entity_poly.pdbx_seq_one_letter_code
_entity_poly.pdbx_strand_id
1 'polypeptide(L)'
;VPIIEDARQPLRYRMLVPMVDVIFADVAQPDQARIVAVNAQNFLKNNGWYIISIKANCVDSTAAPEAVFASEIEKLKKDKLRPKEQLTLEPYHRDHAVVIGQYRPMKHKKAE
;
A
#
# COMPACT_ATOMS: atom_id res chain seq x y z
N VAL A 1 2.01 -18.28 9.83
CA VAL A 1 0.83 -18.42 10.72
C VAL A 1 -0.32 -17.68 10.08
N PRO A 2 -1.46 -18.32 9.80
CA PRO A 2 -2.65 -17.62 9.30
C PRO A 2 -3.28 -16.77 10.43
N ILE A 3 -3.77 -15.58 10.09
CA ILE A 3 -4.42 -14.65 11.04
C ILE A 3 -5.80 -14.34 10.48
N ILE A 4 -6.85 -14.63 11.25
CA ILE A 4 -8.24 -14.33 10.88
C ILE A 4 -8.69 -13.12 11.69
N GLU A 5 -8.40 -11.92 11.20
CA GLU A 5 -8.79 -10.65 11.82
C GLU A 5 -9.02 -9.55 10.77
N ASP A 6 -9.66 -8.46 11.17
CA ASP A 6 -9.89 -7.29 10.31
C ASP A 6 -8.59 -6.48 10.12
N ALA A 7 -8.10 -6.39 8.88
CA ALA A 7 -6.91 -5.63 8.50
C ALA A 7 -7.00 -4.12 8.85
N ARG A 8 -8.22 -3.58 9.03
CA ARG A 8 -8.45 -2.20 9.46
C ARG A 8 -8.04 -1.94 10.91
N GLN A 9 -7.91 -3.00 11.73
CA GLN A 9 -7.63 -2.92 13.16
C GLN A 9 -6.33 -3.67 13.53
N PRO A 10 -5.14 -3.14 13.12
CA PRO A 10 -3.85 -3.81 13.33
C PRO A 10 -3.52 -4.11 14.79
N LEU A 11 -4.12 -3.40 15.73
CA LEU A 11 -3.93 -3.65 17.16
C LEU A 11 -4.44 -5.03 17.60
N ARG A 12 -5.45 -5.60 16.94
CA ARG A 12 -6.02 -6.91 17.30
C ARG A 12 -5.06 -8.07 17.10
N TYR A 13 -4.16 -7.97 16.12
CA TYR A 13 -3.16 -8.98 15.81
C TYR A 13 -1.72 -8.49 16.05
N ARG A 14 -1.55 -7.39 16.79
CA ARG A 14 -0.23 -6.82 17.10
C ARG A 14 0.71 -7.80 17.78
N MET A 15 0.17 -8.68 18.63
CA MET A 15 0.98 -9.69 19.34
C MET A 15 1.48 -10.82 18.44
N LEU A 16 0.91 -10.97 17.25
CA LEU A 16 1.20 -12.08 16.33
C LEU A 16 2.20 -11.69 15.24
N VAL A 17 2.24 -10.40 14.85
CA VAL A 17 3.01 -9.92 13.70
C VAL A 17 4.22 -9.12 14.18
N PRO A 18 5.46 -9.61 13.95
CA PRO A 18 6.66 -8.83 14.22
C PRO A 18 6.86 -7.72 13.17
N MET A 19 7.91 -6.91 13.32
CA MET A 19 8.29 -5.95 12.29
C MET A 19 8.68 -6.67 10.98
N VAL A 20 8.04 -6.32 9.88
CA VAL A 20 8.24 -6.90 8.55
C VAL A 20 9.04 -5.99 7.63
N ASP A 21 9.67 -6.58 6.63
CA ASP A 21 10.44 -5.86 5.60
C ASP A 21 9.57 -5.43 4.41
N VAL A 22 8.50 -6.17 4.14
CA VAL A 22 7.60 -5.95 2.99
C VAL A 22 6.14 -6.13 3.41
N ILE A 23 5.26 -5.26 2.93
CA ILE A 23 3.80 -5.46 2.96
C ILE A 23 3.30 -5.63 1.51
N PHE A 24 2.51 -6.67 1.27
CA PHE A 24 1.72 -6.83 0.05
C PHE A 24 0.24 -6.65 0.36
N ALA A 25 -0.47 -5.86 -0.44
CA ALA A 25 -1.88 -5.54 -0.22
C ALA A 25 -2.72 -5.74 -1.49
N ASP A 26 -3.58 -6.77 -1.46
CA ASP A 26 -4.61 -7.07 -2.47
C ASP A 26 -6.01 -7.06 -1.83
N VAL A 27 -6.29 -6.02 -1.04
CA VAL A 27 -7.60 -5.82 -0.43
C VAL A 27 -8.47 -4.96 -1.36
N ALA A 28 -9.64 -5.47 -1.73
CA ALA A 28 -10.60 -4.76 -2.58
C ALA A 28 -11.54 -3.90 -1.73
N GLN A 29 -11.03 -2.79 -1.17
CA GLN A 29 -11.79 -1.87 -0.32
C GLN A 29 -11.58 -0.41 -0.74
N PRO A 30 -12.61 0.46 -0.67
CA PRO A 30 -12.43 1.89 -0.98
C PRO A 30 -11.44 2.61 -0.06
N ASP A 31 -11.23 2.10 1.16
CA ASP A 31 -10.30 2.64 2.14
C ASP A 31 -8.93 1.92 2.13
N GLN A 32 -8.54 1.32 1.02
CA GLN A 32 -7.33 0.51 0.87
C GLN A 32 -6.05 1.25 1.29
N ALA A 33 -5.81 2.48 0.80
CA ALA A 33 -4.63 3.26 1.20
C ALA A 33 -4.52 3.42 2.72
N ARG A 34 -5.65 3.65 3.42
CA ARG A 34 -5.70 3.76 4.88
C ARG A 34 -5.32 2.44 5.55
N ILE A 35 -5.84 1.31 5.05
CA ILE A 35 -5.52 -0.02 5.57
C ILE A 35 -4.01 -0.28 5.48
N VAL A 36 -3.41 -0.01 4.32
CA VAL A 36 -1.96 -0.17 4.12
C VAL A 36 -1.17 0.77 5.03
N ALA A 37 -1.59 2.02 5.15
CA ALA A 37 -0.95 3.01 6.02
C ALA A 37 -0.93 2.59 7.49
N VAL A 38 -2.07 2.18 8.06
CA VAL A 38 -2.12 1.78 9.47
C VAL A 38 -1.32 0.51 9.73
N ASN A 39 -1.30 -0.43 8.78
CA ASN A 39 -0.46 -1.62 8.87
C ASN A 39 1.03 -1.29 8.78
N ALA A 40 1.42 -0.42 7.85
CA ALA A 40 2.79 0.03 7.72
C ALA A 40 3.29 0.75 8.98
N GLN A 41 2.44 1.57 9.61
CA GLN A 41 2.78 2.25 10.86
C GLN A 41 3.03 1.30 12.03
N ASN A 42 2.37 0.14 12.07
CA ASN A 42 2.50 -0.81 13.17
C ASN A 42 3.57 -1.89 12.92
N PHE A 43 3.77 -2.29 11.67
CA PHE A 43 4.55 -3.49 11.35
C PHE A 43 5.65 -3.26 10.32
N LEU A 44 5.60 -2.23 9.46
CA LEU A 44 6.61 -2.08 8.42
C LEU A 44 7.82 -1.30 8.95
N LYS A 45 9.01 -1.88 8.78
CA LYS A 45 10.27 -1.21 9.14
C LYS A 45 10.43 0.10 8.34
N ASN A 46 11.18 1.05 8.89
CA ASN A 46 11.64 2.20 8.10
C ASN A 46 12.49 1.69 6.92
N ASN A 47 12.36 2.31 5.74
CA ASN A 47 12.87 1.81 4.46
C ASN A 47 12.25 0.49 3.97
N GLY A 48 11.31 -0.09 4.71
CA GLY A 48 10.57 -1.27 4.30
C GLY A 48 9.74 -0.99 3.04
N TRP A 49 9.50 -2.03 2.28
CA TRP A 49 8.79 -1.94 1.01
C TRP A 49 7.30 -2.19 1.19
N TYR A 50 6.51 -1.57 0.33
CA TYR A 50 5.11 -1.94 0.16
C TYR A 50 4.80 -2.15 -1.31
N ILE A 51 3.89 -3.07 -1.55
CA ILE A 51 3.34 -3.40 -2.84
C ILE A 51 1.83 -3.38 -2.66
N ILE A 52 1.13 -2.54 -3.42
CA ILE A 52 -0.32 -2.40 -3.36
C ILE A 52 -0.90 -2.67 -4.75
N SER A 53 -1.85 -3.60 -4.83
CA SER A 53 -2.65 -3.84 -6.03
C SER A 53 -3.92 -3.01 -5.95
N ILE A 54 -4.03 -1.99 -6.79
CA ILE A 54 -5.18 -1.09 -6.86
C ILE A 54 -6.12 -1.60 -7.96
N LYS A 55 -7.36 -1.92 -7.57
CA LYS A 55 -8.45 -2.29 -8.48
C LYS A 55 -9.36 -1.08 -8.63
N ALA A 56 -9.26 -0.35 -9.73
CA ALA A 56 -9.96 0.95 -9.85
C ALA A 56 -11.46 0.84 -9.56
N ASN A 57 -12.10 -0.17 -10.14
CA ASN A 57 -13.54 -0.43 -10.02
C ASN A 57 -14.00 -0.74 -8.58
N CYS A 58 -13.11 -1.22 -7.69
CA CYS A 58 -13.44 -1.45 -6.28
C CYS A 58 -13.32 -0.20 -5.42
N VAL A 59 -12.55 0.79 -5.87
CA VAL A 59 -12.38 2.07 -5.17
C VAL A 59 -13.46 3.04 -5.60
N ASP A 60 -13.61 3.24 -6.91
CA ASP A 60 -14.65 4.08 -7.51
C ASP A 60 -14.94 3.57 -8.93
N SER A 61 -16.15 3.05 -9.14
CA SER A 61 -16.59 2.50 -10.44
C SER A 61 -17.06 3.56 -11.44
N THR A 62 -17.18 4.83 -11.01
CA THR A 62 -17.67 5.93 -11.84
C THR A 62 -16.54 6.80 -12.40
N ALA A 63 -15.37 6.76 -11.78
CA ALA A 63 -14.20 7.52 -12.17
C ALA A 63 -13.31 6.75 -13.17
N ALA A 64 -12.53 7.49 -13.97
CA ALA A 64 -11.53 6.89 -14.83
C ALA A 64 -10.42 6.21 -13.99
N PRO A 65 -9.91 5.03 -14.39
CA PRO A 65 -8.90 4.29 -13.63
C PRO A 65 -7.66 5.12 -13.29
N GLU A 66 -7.19 5.96 -14.21
CA GLU A 66 -6.02 6.83 -14.02
C GLU A 66 -6.24 7.85 -12.90
N ALA A 67 -7.46 8.40 -12.81
CA ALA A 67 -7.83 9.34 -11.75
C ALA A 67 -7.88 8.63 -10.38
N VAL A 68 -8.38 7.40 -10.34
CA VAL A 68 -8.40 6.58 -9.13
C VAL A 68 -6.96 6.27 -8.67
N PHE A 69 -6.09 5.86 -9.59
CA PHE A 69 -4.68 5.58 -9.28
C PHE A 69 -3.96 6.81 -8.73
N ALA A 70 -4.14 7.97 -9.37
CA ALA A 70 -3.55 9.23 -8.90
C ALA A 70 -4.06 9.59 -7.49
N SER A 71 -5.36 9.45 -7.24
CA SER A 71 -5.97 9.71 -5.93
C SER A 71 -5.41 8.79 -4.83
N GLU A 72 -5.31 7.48 -5.09
CA GLU A 72 -4.74 6.52 -4.14
C GLU A 72 -3.25 6.81 -3.87
N ILE A 73 -2.48 7.16 -4.89
CA ILE A 73 -1.08 7.57 -4.75
C ILE A 73 -0.93 8.79 -3.83
N GLU A 74 -1.79 9.80 -3.98
CA GLU A 74 -1.78 10.97 -3.11
C GLU A 74 -2.16 10.63 -1.66
N LYS A 75 -3.08 9.68 -1.45
CA LYS A 75 -3.39 9.18 -0.10
C LYS A 75 -2.18 8.47 0.53
N LEU A 76 -1.51 7.59 -0.21
CA LEU A 76 -0.30 6.90 0.25
C LEU A 76 0.82 7.89 0.64
N LYS A 77 1.04 8.92 -0.19
CA LYS A 77 2.05 9.96 0.09
C LYS A 77 1.78 10.70 1.40
N LYS A 78 0.51 11.02 1.70
CA LYS A 78 0.12 11.67 2.97
C LYS A 78 0.51 10.84 4.19
N ASP A 79 0.49 9.52 4.07
CA ASP A 79 0.83 8.57 5.13
C ASP A 79 2.31 8.14 5.17
N LYS A 80 3.20 8.92 4.53
CA LYS A 80 4.66 8.68 4.48
C LYS A 80 5.06 7.40 3.74
N LEU A 81 4.16 6.83 2.94
CA LEU A 81 4.44 5.78 1.96
C LEU A 81 4.83 6.48 0.66
N ARG A 82 6.10 6.38 0.25
CA ARG A 82 6.60 7.03 -0.97
C ARG A 82 6.56 6.04 -2.13
N PRO A 83 5.69 6.23 -3.13
CA PRO A 83 5.71 5.43 -4.35
C PRO A 83 7.04 5.61 -5.08
N LYS A 84 7.53 4.54 -5.70
CA LYS A 84 8.69 4.53 -6.59
C LYS A 84 8.32 4.15 -8.01
N GLU A 85 7.44 3.18 -8.15
CA GLU A 85 7.05 2.62 -9.44
C GLU A 85 5.55 2.33 -9.44
N GLN A 86 4.94 2.51 -10.60
CA GLN A 86 3.56 2.15 -10.87
C GLN A 86 3.54 1.42 -12.21
N LEU A 87 2.89 0.26 -12.25
CA LEU A 87 2.74 -0.54 -13.45
C LEU A 87 1.28 -0.97 -13.59
N THR A 88 0.70 -0.78 -14.76
CA THR A 88 -0.61 -1.35 -15.10
C THR A 88 -0.44 -2.83 -15.45
N LEU A 89 -1.41 -3.66 -15.06
CA LEU A 89 -1.35 -5.11 -15.28
C LEU A 89 -1.94 -5.55 -16.63
N GLU A 90 -2.08 -4.63 -17.59
CA GLU A 90 -2.50 -4.95 -18.95
C GLU A 90 -1.43 -5.80 -19.66
N PRO A 91 -1.79 -6.90 -20.34
CA PRO A 91 -3.15 -7.33 -20.74
C PRO A 91 -3.83 -8.33 -19.77
N TYR A 92 -3.25 -8.65 -18.62
CA TYR A 92 -3.70 -9.73 -17.74
C TYR A 92 -4.90 -9.34 -16.86
N HIS A 93 -4.89 -8.12 -16.31
CA HIS A 93 -5.97 -7.61 -15.48
C HIS A 93 -6.34 -6.18 -15.89
N ARG A 94 -7.59 -6.00 -16.35
CA ARG A 94 -8.12 -4.69 -16.75
C ARG A 94 -8.36 -3.79 -15.56
N ASP A 95 -8.06 -2.50 -15.71
CA ASP A 95 -8.24 -1.46 -14.67
C ASP A 95 -7.52 -1.77 -13.34
N HIS A 96 -6.44 -2.56 -13.42
CA HIS A 96 -5.58 -2.88 -12.28
C HIS A 96 -4.21 -2.25 -12.45
N ALA A 97 -3.70 -1.67 -11.36
CA ALA A 97 -2.34 -1.19 -11.28
C ALA A 97 -1.66 -1.70 -10.00
N VAL A 98 -0.38 -2.04 -10.12
CA VAL A 98 0.47 -2.31 -8.96
C VAL A 98 1.34 -1.10 -8.72
N VAL A 99 1.33 -0.61 -7.48
CA VAL A 99 2.23 0.45 -7.03
C VAL A 99 3.21 -0.14 -6.04
N ILE A 100 4.49 0.14 -6.26
CA ILE A 100 5.59 -0.28 -5.40
C ILE A 100 6.21 0.98 -4.79
N GLY A 101 6.51 0.94 -3.50
CA GLY A 101 7.14 2.06 -2.82
C GLY A 101 7.82 1.69 -1.51
N GLN A 102 8.34 2.71 -0.83
CA GLN A 102 9.02 2.56 0.45
C GLN A 102 8.36 3.37 1.56
N TYR A 103 8.33 2.80 2.75
CA TYR A 103 7.84 3.45 3.95
C TYR A 103 8.95 4.25 4.63
N ARG A 104 8.71 5.56 4.83
CA ARG A 104 9.65 6.48 5.50
C ARG A 104 11.10 6.30 5.03
N PRO A 105 11.38 6.44 3.71
CA PRO A 105 12.74 6.24 3.22
C PRO A 105 13.68 7.28 3.83
N MET A 106 14.76 6.81 4.44
CA MET A 106 15.84 7.64 4.96
C MET A 106 16.60 8.25 3.79
N LYS A 107 16.86 9.56 3.86
CA LYS A 107 17.77 10.20 2.92
C LYS A 107 19.16 9.59 3.14
N HIS A 108 19.70 8.91 2.12
CA HIS A 108 21.12 8.61 2.14
C HIS A 108 21.87 9.95 2.11
N LYS A 109 22.68 10.23 3.14
CA LYS A 109 23.71 11.26 3.00
C LYS A 109 24.62 10.75 1.88
N LYS A 110 24.77 11.52 0.81
CA LYS A 110 25.82 11.25 -0.17
C LYS A 110 27.12 11.20 0.61
N ALA A 111 27.84 10.08 0.54
CA ALA A 111 29.22 10.04 0.99
C ALA A 111 29.97 11.01 0.06
N GLU A 112 30.59 12.04 0.65
CA GLU A 112 31.57 12.88 -0.04
C GLU A 112 32.78 12.05 -0.47
#